data_AF-A0A2E2L5V8-F1
#
_entry.id   AF-A0A2E2L5V8-F1
#
_cell.length_a   1.000
_cell.length_b   1.000
_cell.length_c   1.000
_cell.angle_alpha   90.00
_cell.angle_beta   90.00
_cell.angle_gamma   90.00
#
_symmetry.space_group_name_H-M   'P 1'
#
loop_
_entity.id
_entity.type
_entity.pdbx_description
1 polymer ?
#
loop_
_entity_poly.entity_id
_entity_poly.type
_entity_poly.pdbx_seq_one_letter_code
_entity_poly.pdbx_strand_id
1 'polypeptide(L)'
;MRLTRRQRRALSWVPITVVAIICVAIAWGALSIQNSWWTDPAQTPSTDQVTDDGMSTFPRAGVDYLTRQGVVRIDLRETAEPAASLGLPASGSQQVEPLVPVRAILLGDDGVASVELVEALTLTTDADSVTTVELRPVAPTSWTAAVGQLREDAETWGWREEDFSRLEEELTAASGASDGEYAAALPPVTANGMTIGAMVTIRGEDAPVGLSYTFSPAGG
;
A
#
# COMPACT_ATOMS: atom_id res chain seq x y z
N MET A 1 34.10 -55.25 19.98
CA MET A 1 34.55 -54.18 20.90
C MET A 1 33.49 -53.93 21.97
N ARG A 2 33.73 -54.26 23.24
CA ARG A 2 32.79 -53.99 24.34
C ARG A 2 33.04 -52.57 24.86
N LEU A 3 32.13 -51.64 24.57
CA LEU A 3 32.17 -50.27 25.12
C LEU A 3 32.14 -50.31 26.65
N THR A 4 33.10 -49.64 27.28
CA THR A 4 33.23 -49.53 28.75
C THR A 4 32.03 -48.75 29.33
N ARG A 5 31.65 -49.02 30.60
CA ARG A 5 30.50 -48.36 31.27
C ARG A 5 30.59 -46.82 31.24
N ARG A 6 31.80 -46.25 31.26
CA ARG A 6 32.05 -44.80 31.12
C ARG A 6 31.74 -44.28 29.72
N GLN A 7 32.14 -45.00 28.67
CA GLN A 7 31.82 -44.62 27.28
C GLN A 7 30.32 -44.70 26.96
N ARG A 8 29.58 -45.66 27.54
CA ARG A 8 28.11 -45.71 27.40
C ARG A 8 27.41 -44.57 28.13
N ARG A 9 27.90 -44.17 29.32
CA ARG A 9 27.39 -42.98 30.02
C ARG A 9 27.65 -41.70 29.22
N ALA A 10 28.84 -41.55 28.65
CA ALA A 10 29.17 -40.41 27.79
C ALA A 10 28.29 -40.35 26.52
N LEU A 11 28.08 -41.49 25.83
CA LEU A 11 27.19 -41.55 24.66
C LEU A 11 25.71 -41.32 25.02
N SER A 12 25.27 -41.68 26.23
CA SER A 12 23.87 -41.46 26.65
C SER A 12 23.53 -39.99 26.92
N TRP A 13 24.54 -39.14 27.15
CA TRP A 13 24.35 -37.71 27.38
C TRP A 13 24.25 -36.91 26.09
N VAL A 14 24.90 -37.37 25.01
CA VAL A 14 24.86 -36.70 23.70
C VAL A 14 23.43 -36.43 23.20
N PRO A 15 22.50 -37.41 23.15
CA PRO A 15 21.14 -37.13 22.70
C PRO A 15 20.39 -36.17 23.63
N ILE A 16 20.62 -36.24 24.94
CA ILE A 16 20.00 -35.33 25.93
C ILE A 16 20.48 -33.90 25.69
N THR A 17 21.80 -33.72 25.50
CA THR A 17 22.40 -32.40 25.24
C THR A 17 21.90 -31.83 23.91
N VAL A 18 21.81 -32.64 22.86
CA VAL A 18 21.30 -32.20 21.54
C VAL A 18 19.84 -31.76 21.66
N VAL A 19 18.98 -32.54 22.32
CA VAL A 19 17.58 -32.18 22.54
C VAL A 19 17.47 -30.90 23.38
N ALA A 20 18.28 -30.77 24.45
CA ALA A 20 18.29 -29.57 25.27
C ALA A 20 18.68 -28.31 24.49
N ILE A 21 19.71 -28.40 23.62
CA ILE A 21 20.11 -27.28 22.75
C ILE A 21 18.99 -26.91 21.78
N ILE A 22 18.33 -27.90 21.17
CA ILE A 22 17.20 -27.65 20.26
C ILE A 22 16.05 -26.97 21.02
N CYS A 23 15.70 -27.45 22.22
CA CYS A 23 14.65 -26.82 23.04
C CYS A 23 14.99 -25.38 23.41
N VAL A 24 16.25 -25.10 23.78
CA VAL A 24 16.72 -23.73 24.08
C VAL A 24 16.66 -22.86 22.82
N ALA A 25 17.08 -23.38 21.66
CA ALA A 25 17.01 -22.65 20.39
C ALA A 25 15.57 -22.33 19.96
N ILE A 26 14.64 -23.28 20.15
CA ILE A 26 13.21 -23.08 19.89
C ILE A 26 12.62 -22.05 20.86
N ALA A 27 12.91 -22.15 22.15
CA ALA A 27 12.45 -21.18 23.14
C ALA A 27 12.99 -19.78 22.87
N TRP A 28 14.26 -19.67 22.46
CA TRP A 28 14.86 -18.40 22.06
C TRP A 28 14.22 -17.83 20.79
N GLY A 29 13.96 -18.66 19.78
CA GLY A 29 13.23 -18.26 18.59
C GLY A 29 11.82 -17.76 18.91
N ALA A 30 11.10 -18.45 19.80
CA ALA A 30 9.76 -18.05 20.24
C ALA A 30 9.77 -16.72 21.02
N LEU A 31 10.73 -16.51 21.93
CA LEU A 31 10.87 -15.25 22.66
C LEU A 31 11.30 -14.09 21.76
N SER A 32 12.15 -14.36 20.76
CA SER A 32 12.51 -13.40 19.72
C SER A 32 11.30 -12.97 18.90
N ILE A 33 10.40 -13.91 18.57
CA ILE A 33 9.15 -13.62 17.85
C ILE A 33 8.16 -12.87 18.75
N GLN A 34 8.07 -13.18 20.04
CA GLN A 34 7.19 -12.49 21.00
C GLN A 34 7.62 -11.05 21.33
N ASN A 35 8.92 -10.75 21.21
CA ASN A 35 9.46 -9.39 21.31
C ASN A 35 9.77 -8.78 19.93
N SER A 36 9.38 -9.47 18.86
CA SER A 36 9.54 -8.98 17.49
C SER A 36 8.52 -7.89 17.24
N TRP A 37 8.93 -6.90 16.45
CA TRP A 37 8.02 -5.89 15.91
C TRP A 37 6.78 -6.53 15.28
N TRP A 38 6.82 -7.79 14.82
CA TRP A 38 5.67 -8.53 14.28
C TRP A 38 4.53 -8.84 15.26
N THR A 39 4.78 -8.92 16.58
CA THR A 39 3.78 -9.37 17.57
C THR A 39 3.41 -8.29 18.59
N ASP A 40 4.23 -7.26 18.77
CA ASP A 40 3.91 -6.13 19.63
C ASP A 40 3.30 -4.97 18.82
N PRO A 41 2.04 -4.57 19.05
CA PRO A 41 1.43 -3.41 18.42
C PRO A 41 1.87 -2.06 19.02
N ALA A 42 2.55 -2.05 20.17
CA ALA A 42 2.97 -0.86 20.89
C ALA A 42 4.45 -0.48 20.67
N GLN A 43 5.21 -1.26 19.90
CA GLN A 43 6.60 -0.95 19.61
C GLN A 43 6.69 0.27 18.67
N THR A 44 7.46 1.28 19.09
CA THR A 44 7.75 2.46 18.27
C THR A 44 8.40 2.02 16.96
N PRO A 45 7.86 2.42 15.79
CA PRO A 45 8.46 2.07 14.51
C PRO A 45 9.89 2.59 14.43
N SER A 46 10.75 1.83 13.75
CA SER A 46 12.09 2.30 13.42
C SER A 46 12.06 3.28 12.24
N THR A 47 13.14 4.04 12.07
CA THR A 47 13.24 5.10 11.03
C THR A 47 13.22 4.56 9.60
N ASP A 48 13.46 3.27 9.41
CA ASP A 48 13.32 2.58 8.12
C ASP A 48 11.89 2.07 7.87
N GLN A 49 10.97 2.26 8.82
CA GLN A 49 9.55 1.90 8.74
C GLN A 49 8.63 3.10 8.60
N VAL A 50 8.93 4.17 9.34
CA VAL A 50 8.15 5.41 9.41
C VAL A 50 9.14 6.56 9.64
N THR A 51 8.90 7.70 9.01
CA THR A 51 9.66 8.94 9.22
C THR A 51 9.31 9.58 10.57
N ASP A 52 10.10 10.55 11.04
CA ASP A 52 9.88 11.20 12.34
C ASP A 52 8.51 11.92 12.44
N ASP A 53 7.95 12.34 11.31
CA ASP A 53 6.63 12.98 11.19
C ASP A 53 5.48 11.98 10.96
N GLY A 54 5.76 10.68 10.91
CA GLY A 54 4.75 9.63 10.81
C GLY A 54 4.39 9.17 9.39
N MET A 55 5.11 9.63 8.37
CA MET A 55 4.91 9.21 6.98
C MET A 55 5.49 7.82 6.72
N SER A 56 4.88 7.10 5.78
CA SER A 56 5.35 5.77 5.40
C SER A 56 6.64 5.86 4.60
N THR A 57 7.57 4.94 4.88
CA THR A 57 8.75 4.72 4.05
C THR A 57 8.53 3.52 3.13
N PHE A 58 9.27 3.48 2.02
CA PHE A 58 9.16 2.48 0.95
C PHE A 58 10.35 1.52 0.77
N PRO A 59 11.37 1.44 1.67
CA PRO A 59 12.20 0.25 1.77
C PRO A 59 11.35 -0.97 2.16
N ARG A 60 11.92 -2.17 2.02
CA ARG A 60 11.25 -3.43 2.39
C ARG A 60 10.65 -3.42 3.80
N ALA A 61 11.39 -2.89 4.79
CA ALA A 61 10.92 -2.83 6.17
C ALA A 61 9.69 -1.92 6.33
N GLY A 62 9.64 -0.77 5.64
CA GLY A 62 8.50 0.13 5.62
C GLY A 62 7.28 -0.47 4.92
N VAL A 63 7.47 -1.14 3.79
CA VAL A 63 6.38 -1.86 3.11
C VAL A 63 5.80 -2.98 3.97
N ASP A 64 6.67 -3.75 4.65
CA ASP A 64 6.23 -4.80 5.57
C ASP A 64 5.47 -4.20 6.77
N TYR A 65 5.91 -3.04 7.28
CA TYR A 65 5.28 -2.34 8.40
C TYR A 65 3.91 -1.76 8.02
N LEU A 66 3.79 -1.01 6.92
CA LEU A 66 2.52 -0.41 6.48
C LEU A 66 1.48 -1.48 6.17
N THR A 67 1.91 -2.64 5.66
CA THR A 67 1.04 -3.79 5.40
C THR A 67 0.46 -4.33 6.70
N ARG A 68 1.27 -4.43 7.76
CA ARG A 68 0.81 -4.88 9.07
C ARG A 68 -0.08 -3.86 9.76
N GLN A 69 0.22 -2.57 9.63
CA GLN A 69 -0.61 -1.49 10.21
C GLN A 69 -1.91 -1.28 9.44
N GLY A 70 -1.97 -1.71 8.18
CA GLY A 70 -3.12 -1.48 7.31
C GLY A 70 -3.28 -0.03 6.87
N VAL A 71 -2.22 0.78 6.96
CA VAL A 71 -2.27 2.21 6.62
C VAL A 71 -0.97 2.64 5.92
N VAL A 72 -1.10 3.32 4.78
CA VAL A 72 -0.01 4.06 4.13
C VAL A 72 -0.28 5.56 4.24
N ARG A 73 0.72 6.33 4.66
CA ARG A 73 0.67 7.80 4.80
C ARG A 73 1.66 8.43 3.84
N ILE A 74 1.20 9.35 3.01
CA ILE A 74 2.01 10.02 1.99
C ILE A 74 1.82 11.53 2.13
N ASP A 75 2.92 12.26 2.18
CA ASP A 75 2.93 13.71 2.16
C ASP A 75 3.14 14.21 0.72
N LEU A 76 2.24 15.08 0.26
CA LEU A 76 2.27 15.72 -1.07
C LEU A 76 2.46 17.24 -0.99
N ARG A 77 2.77 17.76 0.20
CA ARG A 77 3.07 19.19 0.41
C ARG A 77 4.45 19.56 -0.13
N GLU A 78 4.68 20.84 -0.37
CA GLU A 78 5.99 21.36 -0.78
C GLU A 78 7.10 21.09 0.27
N THR A 79 6.72 21.00 1.55
CA THR A 79 7.64 20.72 2.66
C THR A 79 7.84 19.23 2.94
N ALA A 80 7.34 18.34 2.09
CA ALA A 80 7.47 16.90 2.27
C ALA A 80 8.94 16.47 2.32
N GLU A 81 9.21 15.39 3.07
CA GLU A 81 10.52 14.76 3.10
C GLU A 81 10.96 14.33 1.69
N PRO A 82 12.25 14.49 1.32
CA PRO A 82 12.74 14.12 0.00
C PRO A 82 12.48 12.65 -0.32
N ALA A 83 12.17 12.32 -1.57
CA ALA A 83 11.84 10.97 -2.02
C ALA A 83 12.91 9.93 -1.63
N ALA A 84 14.19 10.28 -1.75
CA ALA A 84 15.30 9.43 -1.35
C ALA A 84 15.29 9.08 0.13
N SER A 85 14.85 10.00 1.00
CA SER A 85 14.73 9.75 2.45
C SER A 85 13.60 8.76 2.77
N LEU A 86 12.55 8.77 1.94
CA LEU A 86 11.45 7.80 1.98
C LEU A 86 11.83 6.44 1.39
N GLY A 87 13.06 6.28 0.88
CA GLY A 87 13.51 5.05 0.21
C GLY A 87 12.95 4.88 -1.21
N LEU A 88 12.46 5.96 -1.82
CA LEU A 88 12.04 6.03 -3.22
C LEU A 88 13.23 6.45 -4.11
N PRO A 89 13.17 6.21 -5.44
CA PRO A 89 14.10 6.85 -6.37
C PRO A 89 13.94 8.38 -6.35
N ALA A 90 15.01 9.12 -6.65
CA ALA A 90 14.95 10.58 -6.76
C ALA A 90 14.13 11.05 -7.99
N SER A 91 14.17 10.28 -9.08
CA SER A 91 13.28 10.44 -10.23
C SER A 91 12.91 9.05 -10.75
N GLY A 92 11.64 8.84 -11.08
CA GLY A 92 11.10 7.58 -11.57
C GLY A 92 9.88 7.13 -10.80
N SER A 93 9.45 5.89 -11.00
CA SER A 93 8.26 5.34 -10.37
C SER A 93 8.58 4.08 -9.57
N GLN A 94 7.87 3.89 -8.47
CA GLN A 94 7.91 2.69 -7.65
C GLN A 94 6.49 2.20 -7.39
N GLN A 95 6.21 0.97 -7.79
CA GLN A 95 4.96 0.27 -7.46
C GLN A 95 5.13 -0.50 -6.16
N VAL A 96 4.10 -0.45 -5.33
CA VAL A 96 4.02 -1.15 -4.05
C VAL A 96 2.68 -1.90 -4.00
N GLU A 97 2.75 -3.17 -3.65
CA GLU A 97 1.58 -4.05 -3.49
C GLU A 97 1.61 -4.62 -2.06
N PRO A 98 0.85 -4.01 -1.13
CA PRO A 98 0.71 -4.53 0.22
C PRO A 98 0.16 -5.97 0.23
N LEU A 99 0.53 -6.78 1.22
CA LEU A 99 0.02 -8.17 1.31
C LEU A 99 -1.50 -8.25 1.56
N VAL A 100 -2.06 -7.21 2.16
CA VAL A 100 -3.50 -7.03 2.38
C VAL A 100 -3.87 -5.60 2.04
N PRO A 101 -5.10 -5.32 1.55
CA PRO A 101 -5.51 -3.96 1.25
C PRO A 101 -5.35 -3.02 2.45
N VAL A 102 -4.81 -1.83 2.19
CA VAL A 102 -4.52 -0.82 3.22
C VAL A 102 -5.37 0.44 3.00
N ARG A 103 -5.54 1.24 4.05
CA ARG A 103 -6.03 2.61 3.92
C ARG A 103 -4.90 3.52 3.48
N ALA A 104 -5.07 4.24 2.37
CA ALA A 104 -4.17 5.32 2.00
C ALA A 104 -4.65 6.64 2.60
N ILE A 105 -3.72 7.40 3.16
CA ILE A 105 -3.93 8.75 3.70
C ILE A 105 -2.93 9.66 3.01
N LEU A 106 -3.43 10.66 2.29
CA LEU A 106 -2.61 11.63 1.56
C LEU A 106 -2.77 13.00 2.20
N LEU A 107 -1.65 13.63 2.54
CA LEU A 107 -1.61 14.96 3.12
C LEU A 107 -1.26 15.96 2.03
N GLY A 108 -2.17 16.88 1.75
CA GLY A 108 -1.94 18.04 0.89
C GLY A 108 -1.86 19.32 1.70
N ASP A 109 -1.66 20.45 1.02
CA ASP A 109 -1.43 21.75 1.69
C ASP A 109 -2.63 22.23 2.50
N ASP A 110 -3.85 21.94 2.03
CA ASP A 110 -5.09 22.44 2.64
C ASP A 110 -5.88 21.35 3.41
N GLY A 111 -5.42 20.11 3.42
CA GLY A 111 -6.15 19.04 4.08
C GLY A 111 -5.64 17.62 3.84
N VAL A 112 -6.49 16.65 4.15
CA VAL A 112 -6.17 15.22 4.05
C VAL A 112 -7.21 14.54 3.16
N ALA A 113 -6.75 13.71 2.23
CA ALA A 113 -7.59 12.75 1.51
C ALA A 113 -7.33 11.33 2.04
N SER A 114 -8.34 10.46 1.98
CA SER A 114 -8.13 9.05 2.25
C SER A 114 -8.88 8.16 1.29
N VAL A 115 -8.26 7.04 0.92
CA VAL A 115 -8.85 6.00 0.08
C VAL A 115 -8.76 4.69 0.84
N GLU A 116 -9.88 3.99 0.98
CA GLU A 116 -9.95 2.71 1.68
C GLU A 116 -9.63 1.54 0.73
N LEU A 117 -9.17 0.43 1.31
CA LEU A 117 -8.97 -0.85 0.62
C LEU A 117 -8.06 -0.74 -0.62
N VAL A 118 -6.96 0.00 -0.52
CA VAL A 118 -5.92 0.10 -1.55
C VAL A 118 -5.11 -1.19 -1.61
N GLU A 119 -5.21 -1.92 -2.73
CA GLU A 119 -4.46 -3.15 -2.99
C GLU A 119 -3.12 -2.90 -3.67
N ALA A 120 -2.96 -1.77 -4.34
CA ALA A 120 -1.70 -1.34 -4.93
C ALA A 120 -1.61 0.18 -5.03
N LEU A 121 -0.39 0.68 -4.96
CA LEU A 121 -0.08 2.08 -5.19
C LEU A 121 1.18 2.23 -6.05
N THR A 122 1.20 3.26 -6.87
CA THR A 122 2.37 3.66 -7.65
C THR A 122 2.75 5.08 -7.26
N LEU A 123 3.95 5.25 -6.72
CA LEU A 123 4.50 6.57 -6.44
C LEU A 123 5.42 6.97 -7.59
N THR A 124 5.18 8.14 -8.17
CA THR A 124 6.06 8.76 -9.15
C THR A 124 6.75 9.95 -8.51
N THR A 125 8.05 10.03 -8.77
CA THR A 125 8.96 11.01 -8.19
C THR A 125 9.67 11.75 -9.31
N ASP A 126 9.93 13.03 -9.09
CA ASP A 126 10.84 13.81 -9.91
C ASP A 126 11.57 14.84 -9.04
N ALA A 127 12.83 15.11 -9.36
CA ALA A 127 13.68 16.04 -8.62
C ALA A 127 13.67 15.82 -7.09
N ASP A 128 13.67 14.55 -6.67
CA ASP A 128 13.64 14.10 -5.28
C ASP A 128 12.35 14.45 -4.52
N SER A 129 11.24 14.66 -5.23
CA SER A 129 9.91 14.92 -4.66
C SER A 129 8.85 13.98 -5.24
N VAL A 130 7.83 13.62 -4.47
CA VAL A 130 6.69 12.82 -4.97
C VAL A 130 5.76 13.72 -5.77
N THR A 131 5.61 13.43 -7.06
CA THR A 131 4.81 14.24 -8.00
C THR A 131 3.47 13.62 -8.30
N THR A 132 3.35 12.30 -8.20
CA THR A 132 2.07 11.60 -8.41
C THR A 132 1.98 10.38 -7.54
N VAL A 133 0.81 10.16 -6.96
CA VAL A 133 0.41 8.93 -6.28
C VAL A 133 -0.80 8.37 -7.00
N GLU A 134 -0.63 7.23 -7.65
CA GLU A 134 -1.74 6.45 -8.18
C GLU A 134 -2.12 5.39 -7.14
N LEU A 135 -3.40 5.33 -6.80
CA LEU A 135 -3.96 4.35 -5.89
C LEU A 135 -4.94 3.47 -6.64
N ARG A 136 -4.79 2.16 -6.48
CA ARG A 136 -5.72 1.15 -6.98
C ARG A 136 -6.40 0.49 -5.78
N PRO A 137 -7.66 0.85 -5.48
CA PRO A 137 -8.50 0.10 -4.55
C PRO A 137 -8.79 -1.31 -5.06
N VAL A 138 -9.27 -2.16 -4.15
CA VAL A 138 -9.86 -3.46 -4.50
C VAL A 138 -10.90 -3.24 -5.60
N ALA A 139 -10.79 -4.05 -6.65
CA ALA A 139 -11.65 -3.98 -7.82
C ALA A 139 -13.15 -3.99 -7.43
N PRO A 140 -13.94 -2.99 -7.87
CA PRO A 140 -15.39 -3.02 -7.71
C PRO A 140 -16.01 -4.21 -8.46
N THR A 141 -17.15 -4.71 -7.98
CA THR A 141 -17.82 -5.86 -8.60
C THR A 141 -18.46 -5.56 -9.95
N SER A 142 -18.68 -4.27 -10.25
CA SER A 142 -19.22 -3.77 -11.52
C SER A 142 -18.82 -2.31 -11.72
N TRP A 143 -18.95 -1.81 -12.95
CA TRP A 143 -18.65 -0.41 -13.24
C TRP A 143 -19.70 0.52 -12.62
N THR A 144 -20.94 0.06 -12.48
CA THR A 144 -21.97 0.78 -11.72
C THR A 144 -21.61 0.91 -10.24
N ALA A 145 -20.99 -0.11 -9.64
CA ALA A 145 -20.47 -0.02 -8.28
C ALA A 145 -19.28 0.95 -8.19
N ALA A 146 -18.39 0.95 -9.19
CA ALA A 146 -17.28 1.91 -9.27
C ALA A 146 -17.79 3.36 -9.34
N VAL A 147 -18.79 3.64 -10.19
CA VAL A 147 -19.40 4.97 -10.29
C VAL A 147 -20.14 5.34 -9.01
N GLY A 148 -20.82 4.38 -8.36
CA GLY A 148 -21.44 4.59 -7.05
C GLY A 148 -20.43 5.04 -5.99
N GLN A 149 -19.29 4.35 -5.90
CA GLN A 149 -18.20 4.73 -5.01
C GLN A 149 -17.65 6.13 -5.33
N LEU A 150 -17.43 6.45 -6.62
CA LEU A 150 -16.96 7.78 -7.01
C LEU A 150 -17.95 8.91 -6.65
N ARG A 151 -19.27 8.64 -6.68
CA ARG A 151 -20.29 9.59 -6.22
C ARG A 151 -20.24 9.81 -4.72
N GLU A 152 -19.98 8.77 -3.92
CA GLU A 152 -19.76 8.91 -2.48
C GLU A 152 -18.52 9.78 -2.20
N ASP A 153 -17.42 9.55 -2.93
CA ASP A 153 -16.20 10.36 -2.80
C ASP A 153 -16.40 11.81 -3.25
N ALA A 154 -17.29 12.06 -4.22
CA ALA A 154 -17.59 13.40 -4.70
C ALA A 154 -18.19 14.31 -3.63
N GLU A 155 -18.85 13.77 -2.60
CA GLU A 155 -19.29 14.55 -1.44
C GLU A 155 -18.12 15.22 -0.72
N THR A 156 -16.92 14.63 -0.82
CA THR A 156 -15.69 15.11 -0.19
C THR A 156 -14.82 15.91 -1.15
N TRP A 157 -14.68 15.48 -2.41
CA TRP A 157 -13.70 16.06 -3.36
C TRP A 157 -14.32 16.95 -4.44
N GLY A 158 -15.64 16.90 -4.64
CA GLY A 158 -16.37 17.94 -5.39
C GLY A 158 -16.57 17.71 -6.88
N TRP A 159 -16.54 16.47 -7.39
CA TRP A 159 -17.03 16.18 -8.75
C TRP A 159 -18.52 16.50 -8.89
N ARG A 160 -18.94 16.87 -10.10
CA ARG A 160 -20.34 17.26 -10.37
C ARG A 160 -21.12 16.12 -11.00
N GLU A 161 -22.44 16.12 -10.86
CA GLU A 161 -23.32 15.12 -11.51
C GLU A 161 -23.19 15.09 -13.04
N GLU A 162 -22.86 16.23 -13.65
CA GLU A 162 -22.58 16.33 -15.08
C GLU A 162 -21.32 15.53 -15.50
N ASP A 163 -20.33 15.44 -14.60
CA ASP A 163 -19.10 14.67 -14.86
C ASP A 163 -19.39 13.17 -14.80
N PHE A 164 -20.27 12.74 -13.89
CA PHE A 164 -20.75 11.35 -13.82
C PHE A 164 -21.58 10.97 -15.03
N SER A 165 -22.49 11.85 -15.48
CA SER A 165 -23.28 11.62 -16.69
C SER A 165 -22.38 11.41 -17.91
N ARG A 166 -21.33 12.23 -18.06
CA ARG A 166 -20.33 12.08 -19.13
C ARG A 166 -19.56 10.77 -19.02
N LEU A 167 -19.09 10.42 -17.82
CA LEU A 167 -18.37 9.17 -17.56
C LEU A 167 -19.22 7.95 -17.95
N GLU A 168 -20.50 7.92 -17.57
CA GLU A 168 -21.42 6.83 -17.90
C GLU A 168 -21.69 6.74 -19.40
N GLU A 169 -21.85 7.87 -20.08
CA GLU A 169 -21.97 7.94 -21.55
C GLU A 169 -20.73 7.40 -22.25
N GLU A 170 -19.53 7.79 -21.80
CA GLU A 170 -18.25 7.32 -22.35
C GLU A 170 -18.05 5.81 -22.16
N LEU A 171 -18.32 5.29 -20.95
CA LEU A 171 -18.25 3.85 -20.68
C LEU A 171 -19.26 3.07 -21.52
N THR A 172 -20.48 3.57 -21.65
CA THR A 172 -21.53 2.92 -22.46
C THR A 172 -21.15 2.92 -23.93
N ALA A 173 -20.70 4.05 -24.47
CA ALA A 173 -20.26 4.17 -25.86
C ALA A 173 -19.07 3.25 -26.15
N ALA A 174 -18.08 3.20 -25.24
CA ALA A 174 -16.92 2.34 -25.38
C ALA A 174 -17.30 0.85 -25.36
N SER A 175 -18.24 0.45 -24.49
CA SER A 175 -18.71 -0.94 -24.40
C SER A 175 -19.30 -1.48 -25.72
N GLY A 176 -19.93 -0.61 -26.53
CA GLY A 176 -20.49 -0.98 -27.83
C GLY A 176 -19.48 -0.94 -28.99
N ALA A 177 -18.31 -0.32 -28.78
CA ALA A 177 -17.31 -0.08 -29.81
C ALA A 177 -16.06 -0.97 -29.67
N SER A 178 -15.76 -1.47 -28.47
CA SER A 178 -14.55 -2.24 -28.19
C SER A 178 -14.84 -3.71 -27.89
N ASP A 179 -14.16 -4.61 -28.61
CA ASP A 179 -14.07 -6.05 -28.28
C ASP A 179 -12.99 -6.34 -27.21
N GLY A 180 -12.69 -5.38 -26.31
CA GLY A 180 -11.49 -5.43 -25.46
C GLY A 180 -11.53 -4.55 -24.21
N GLU A 181 -10.36 -4.06 -23.78
CA GLU A 181 -10.22 -3.15 -22.64
C GLU A 181 -10.58 -1.71 -23.04
N TYR A 182 -11.37 -1.07 -22.21
CA TYR A 182 -11.73 0.34 -22.35
C TYR A 182 -11.75 1.04 -21.00
N ALA A 183 -11.60 2.36 -21.00
CA ALA A 183 -11.58 3.16 -19.80
C ALA A 183 -12.21 4.52 -20.04
N ALA A 184 -12.71 5.12 -18.96
CA ALA A 184 -13.18 6.50 -18.93
C ALA A 184 -12.73 7.13 -17.61
N ALA A 185 -12.50 8.45 -17.62
CA ALA A 185 -11.98 9.17 -16.48
C ALA A 185 -12.85 10.36 -16.13
N LEU A 186 -12.94 10.66 -14.83
CA LEU A 186 -13.49 11.93 -14.39
C LEU A 186 -12.47 13.05 -14.66
N PRO A 187 -12.94 14.27 -14.97
CA PRO A 187 -12.04 15.41 -15.04
C PRO A 187 -11.35 15.63 -13.68
N PRO A 188 -10.10 16.10 -13.67
CA PRO A 188 -9.40 16.36 -12.42
C PRO A 188 -10.08 17.49 -11.64
N VAL A 189 -10.13 17.35 -10.32
CA VAL A 189 -10.64 18.35 -9.38
C VAL A 189 -9.56 18.73 -8.38
N THR A 190 -9.64 19.95 -7.84
CA THR A 190 -8.74 20.39 -6.76
C THR A 190 -9.46 20.31 -5.43
N ALA A 191 -8.93 19.51 -4.50
CA ALA A 191 -9.43 19.42 -3.14
C ALA A 191 -8.26 19.13 -2.18
N ASN A 192 -8.34 19.64 -0.95
CA ASN A 192 -7.32 19.43 0.10
C ASN A 192 -5.89 19.84 -0.31
N GLY A 193 -5.73 20.83 -1.19
CA GLY A 193 -4.41 21.24 -1.70
C GLY A 193 -3.79 20.25 -2.70
N MET A 194 -4.58 19.34 -3.27
CA MET A 194 -4.14 18.34 -4.24
C MET A 194 -5.03 18.38 -5.49
N THR A 195 -4.46 18.00 -6.63
CA THR A 195 -5.22 17.64 -7.83
C THR A 195 -5.57 16.17 -7.76
N ILE A 196 -6.85 15.84 -7.88
CA ILE A 196 -7.41 14.49 -7.74
C ILE A 196 -8.05 14.11 -9.07
N GLY A 197 -7.62 12.99 -9.64
CA GLY A 197 -8.23 12.34 -10.80
C GLY A 197 -8.77 10.96 -10.42
N ALA A 198 -9.70 10.46 -11.23
CA ALA A 198 -10.22 9.11 -11.08
C ALA A 198 -10.49 8.47 -12.45
N MET A 199 -10.24 7.17 -12.56
CA MET A 199 -10.42 6.42 -13.79
C MET A 199 -11.10 5.08 -13.50
N VAL A 200 -12.09 4.74 -14.33
CA VAL A 200 -12.71 3.42 -14.38
C VAL A 200 -12.20 2.71 -15.61
N THR A 201 -11.69 1.50 -15.42
CA THR A 201 -11.20 0.64 -16.51
C THR A 201 -12.03 -0.63 -16.54
N ILE A 202 -12.45 -1.08 -17.71
CA ILE A 202 -13.15 -2.35 -17.89
C ILE A 202 -12.26 -3.21 -18.77
N ARG A 203 -11.78 -4.33 -18.20
CA ARG A 203 -10.99 -5.34 -18.90
C ARG A 203 -11.91 -6.51 -19.25
N GLY A 204 -11.61 -7.20 -20.36
CA GLY A 204 -12.41 -8.31 -20.88
C GLY A 204 -12.55 -9.51 -19.91
N GLU A 205 -13.03 -10.65 -20.43
CA GLU A 205 -13.76 -11.72 -19.72
C GLU A 205 -13.28 -12.17 -18.31
N ASP A 206 -12.04 -11.94 -17.89
CA ASP A 206 -11.49 -12.41 -16.61
C ASP A 206 -11.01 -11.32 -15.61
N ALA A 207 -11.20 -10.02 -15.88
CA ALA A 207 -10.75 -8.94 -14.98
C ALA A 207 -11.86 -7.88 -14.76
N PRO A 208 -12.71 -8.06 -13.73
CA PRO A 208 -13.98 -7.36 -13.61
C PRO A 208 -13.74 -5.97 -13.04
N VAL A 209 -13.60 -4.96 -13.89
CA VAL A 209 -13.59 -3.53 -13.54
C VAL A 209 -12.46 -3.08 -12.58
N GLY A 210 -11.55 -2.26 -13.10
CA GLY A 210 -10.61 -1.49 -12.32
C GLY A 210 -11.16 -0.11 -11.95
N LEU A 211 -10.77 0.34 -10.77
CA LEU A 211 -10.89 1.73 -10.33
C LEU A 211 -9.49 2.20 -9.94
N SER A 212 -9.11 3.40 -10.35
CA SER A 212 -7.90 4.05 -9.84
C SER A 212 -8.15 5.52 -9.54
N TYR A 213 -7.42 6.02 -8.55
CA TYR A 213 -7.35 7.43 -8.20
C TYR A 213 -5.93 7.93 -8.41
N THR A 214 -5.80 9.17 -8.87
CA THR A 214 -4.52 9.83 -9.03
C THR A 214 -4.51 11.09 -8.18
N PHE A 215 -3.48 11.25 -7.37
CA PHE A 215 -3.25 12.45 -6.56
C PHE A 215 -1.93 13.08 -6.97
N SER A 216 -1.92 14.40 -7.14
CA SER A 216 -0.70 15.17 -7.33
C SER A 216 -0.77 16.48 -6.54
N PRO A 217 0.37 17.11 -6.23
CA PRO A 217 0.39 18.46 -5.66
C PRO A 217 -0.39 19.44 -6.55
N ALA A 218 -1.07 20.44 -5.96
CA ALA A 218 -1.93 21.38 -6.70
C ALA A 218 -1.17 22.33 -7.67
N GLY A 219 0.17 22.36 -7.61
CA GLY A 219 1.03 23.25 -8.41
C GLY A 219 1.97 22.58 -9.42
N GLY A 220 1.74 21.30 -9.75
CA GLY A 220 2.53 20.54 -10.73
C GLY A 220 2.26 20.91 -12.19
#